data_AF-A0A3B3I5R5-F1
#
_entry.id   AF-A0A3B3I5R5-F1
#
_cell.length_a   1.000
_cell.length_b   1.000
_cell.length_c   1.000
_cell.angle_alpha   90.00
_cell.angle_beta   90.00
_cell.angle_gamma   90.00
#
_symmetry.space_group_name_H-M   'P 1'
#
loop_
_entity.id
_entity.type
_entity.pdbx_description
1 polymer ?
#
loop_
_entity_poly.entity_id
_entity_poly.type
_entity_poly.pdbx_seq_one_letter_code
_entity_poly.pdbx_strand_id
1 'polypeptide(L)'
;SSHQDKKRVRSQSGLLSCLLPPSVEHVSRTEGERRASDVPLEFHVPSLFKRPSSRASHSVSVRRPFPLSHGTTTLGFIFQGGVIAAADTRASAGGLVACPAVHKITPIHSHLVVTSSGSGADCMLWERILTREIRLYQLRHKRRLSIRGTAKLLSLMLHPFKGTDVCVALTLCGWDKLIYVCSDGARLQGDIFSVGSGSPYAYGVLDRSLSWSLNKEEAILLAREAVFRATHRDAYSGNNVDLFHVTAEGWRQRQREDLKEEYYRDMEKRGLYNKTLFLAI
;
A
#
# COMPACT_ATOMS: atom_id res chain seq x y z
N SER A 1 -8.29 19.34 -50.66
CA SER A 1 -9.59 19.99 -50.78
C SER A 1 -10.53 19.37 -49.75
N SER A 2 -10.40 19.76 -48.47
CA SER A 2 -11.26 20.74 -47.78
C SER A 2 -12.69 20.23 -47.58
N HIS A 3 -13.03 19.71 -46.39
CA HIS A 3 -13.64 20.43 -45.26
C HIS A 3 -15.16 20.63 -45.38
N GLN A 4 -15.93 19.96 -44.51
CA GLN A 4 -16.77 20.52 -43.42
C GLN A 4 -17.80 19.46 -42.99
N ASP A 5 -17.70 18.85 -41.81
CA ASP A 5 -18.10 19.35 -40.48
C ASP A 5 -19.55 19.88 -40.38
N LYS A 6 -20.41 19.14 -39.67
CA LYS A 6 -21.41 19.73 -38.78
C LYS A 6 -21.84 18.74 -37.67
N LYS A 7 -21.36 19.08 -36.47
CA LYS A 7 -21.65 18.56 -35.14
C LYS A 7 -23.16 18.52 -34.85
N ARG A 8 -23.60 17.48 -34.11
CA ARG A 8 -24.78 17.57 -33.24
C ARG A 8 -24.44 17.11 -31.83
N VAL A 9 -24.37 18.09 -30.95
CA VAL A 9 -24.24 18.01 -29.49
C VAL A 9 -25.48 17.32 -28.92
N ARG A 10 -25.31 16.26 -28.12
CA ARG A 10 -26.35 15.78 -27.20
C ARG A 10 -25.92 16.14 -25.78
N SER A 11 -26.67 17.07 -25.20
CA SER A 11 -26.53 17.58 -23.85
C SER A 11 -26.86 16.49 -22.82
N GLN A 12 -26.00 16.41 -21.82
CA GLN A 12 -26.26 15.78 -20.53
C GLN A 12 -27.36 16.55 -19.80
N SER A 13 -28.44 15.87 -19.43
CA SER A 13 -29.32 16.29 -18.33
C SER A 13 -30.20 15.11 -17.95
N GLY A 14 -29.81 14.35 -16.94
CA GLY A 14 -30.60 13.24 -16.43
C GLY A 14 -29.97 12.65 -15.17
N LEU A 15 -30.72 12.79 -14.07
CA LEU A 15 -30.57 12.04 -12.81
C LEU A 15 -29.49 12.55 -11.84
N LEU A 16 -29.72 13.76 -11.32
CA LEU A 16 -29.26 14.16 -9.99
C LEU A 16 -30.50 14.32 -9.09
N SER A 17 -31.02 13.21 -8.57
CA SER A 17 -31.95 13.20 -7.45
C SER A 17 -31.85 11.87 -6.75
N CYS A 18 -31.71 11.90 -5.43
CA CYS A 18 -31.75 10.79 -4.44
C CYS A 18 -30.47 10.72 -3.59
N LEU A 19 -30.15 11.79 -2.84
CA LEU A 19 -29.24 11.72 -1.69
C LEU A 19 -29.50 12.91 -0.74
N LEU A 20 -30.65 12.92 -0.07
CA LEU A 20 -30.86 13.66 1.19
C LEU A 20 -31.93 12.95 2.02
N PRO A 21 -31.69 12.59 3.30
CA PRO A 21 -32.78 12.28 4.22
C PRO A 21 -33.50 13.56 4.65
N PRO A 22 -34.81 13.52 4.93
CA PRO A 22 -35.58 14.70 5.30
C PRO A 22 -35.28 15.16 6.73
N SER A 23 -35.37 16.48 6.91
CA SER A 23 -35.30 17.23 8.15
C SER A 23 -36.23 16.67 9.22
N VAL A 24 -35.74 16.50 10.44
CA VAL A 24 -36.55 16.08 11.60
C VAL A 24 -37.36 17.28 12.08
N GLU A 25 -38.67 17.21 11.91
CA GLU A 25 -39.65 18.10 12.55
C GLU A 25 -39.79 17.74 14.04
N HIS A 26 -39.84 18.76 14.89
CA HIS A 26 -40.18 18.64 16.31
C HIS A 26 -41.64 18.23 16.48
N VAL A 27 -41.89 17.02 16.97
CA VAL A 27 -43.20 16.60 17.47
C VAL A 27 -43.07 16.26 18.95
N SER A 28 -43.72 17.07 19.79
CA SER A 28 -43.92 16.86 21.22
C SER A 28 -45.12 15.94 21.44
N ARG A 29 -44.97 14.87 22.26
CA ARG A 29 -46.11 14.21 22.95
C ARG A 29 -45.66 13.28 24.08
N THR A 30 -46.01 13.73 25.29
CA THR A 30 -46.65 13.03 26.43
C THR A 30 -46.21 11.63 26.90
N GLU A 31 -46.01 11.56 28.22
CA GLU A 31 -45.63 10.43 29.08
C GLU A 31 -46.65 9.27 29.14
N GLY A 32 -46.16 8.04 29.43
CA GLY A 32 -46.99 6.91 29.87
C GLY A 32 -46.30 5.52 29.87
N GLU A 33 -45.94 5.05 31.07
CA GLU A 33 -45.87 3.65 31.58
C GLU A 33 -44.76 2.61 31.21
N ARG A 34 -43.82 2.47 32.17
CA ARG A 34 -43.28 1.29 32.92
C ARG A 34 -42.64 0.04 32.23
N ARG A 35 -41.36 -0.12 32.59
CA ARG A 35 -40.55 -1.31 33.00
C ARG A 35 -40.02 -2.29 31.93
N ALA A 36 -38.73 -2.14 31.63
CA ALA A 36 -37.74 -3.23 31.59
C ALA A 36 -36.37 -2.65 31.97
N SER A 37 -35.54 -3.46 32.62
CA SER A 37 -34.22 -3.11 33.16
C SER A 37 -33.20 -2.84 32.05
N ASP A 38 -33.01 -1.57 31.70
CA ASP A 38 -31.90 -1.12 30.85
C ASP A 38 -30.92 -0.32 31.71
N VAL A 39 -29.74 -0.89 31.93
CA VAL A 39 -28.58 -0.12 32.40
C VAL A 39 -28.12 0.73 31.21
N PRO A 40 -28.16 2.07 31.26
CA PRO A 40 -27.70 2.87 30.14
C PRO A 40 -26.17 2.74 30.06
N LEU A 41 -25.66 2.07 29.03
CA LEU A 41 -24.28 2.25 28.59
C LEU A 41 -24.19 3.64 27.95
N GLU A 42 -24.08 4.68 28.78
CA GLU A 42 -23.65 6.00 28.32
C GLU A 42 -22.20 5.88 27.84
N PHE A 43 -22.02 5.60 26.56
CA PHE A 43 -20.77 5.92 25.89
C PHE A 43 -20.67 7.44 25.80
N HIS A 44 -19.97 8.03 26.76
CA HIS A 44 -19.55 9.43 26.68
C HIS A 44 -18.58 9.56 25.50
N VAL A 45 -19.11 9.97 24.34
CA VAL A 45 -18.28 10.46 23.23
C VAL A 45 -17.95 11.91 23.57
N PRO A 46 -16.70 12.26 23.91
CA PRO A 46 -16.37 13.64 24.21
C PRO A 46 -16.70 14.48 22.98
N SER A 47 -17.48 15.54 23.15
CA SER A 47 -17.79 16.50 22.10
C SER A 47 -16.53 17.30 21.74
N LEU A 48 -15.59 16.68 21.02
CA LEU A 48 -14.36 17.30 20.54
C LEU A 48 -14.56 18.01 19.19
N PHE A 49 -15.64 18.78 19.07
CA PHE A 49 -15.79 19.76 17.97
C PHE A 49 -16.47 21.03 18.47
N LYS A 50 -15.90 21.66 19.51
CA LYS A 50 -15.91 23.12 19.56
C LYS A 50 -14.86 23.59 18.56
N ARG A 51 -15.28 24.19 17.45
CA ARG A 51 -14.39 24.94 16.55
C ARG A 51 -13.60 25.95 17.40
N PRO A 52 -12.26 25.86 17.49
CA PRO A 52 -11.50 26.93 18.10
C PRO A 52 -11.65 28.16 17.21
N SER A 53 -12.06 29.28 17.80
CA SER A 53 -11.88 30.59 17.21
C SER A 53 -10.43 30.72 16.73
N SER A 54 -10.24 31.08 15.47
CA SER A 54 -8.95 31.22 14.82
C SER A 54 -8.02 32.17 15.56
N ARG A 55 -7.17 31.62 16.42
CA ARG A 55 -5.84 32.17 16.69
C ARG A 55 -4.86 31.19 16.06
N ALA A 56 -4.11 31.67 15.08
CA ALA A 56 -3.01 30.93 14.48
C ALA A 56 -1.92 30.74 15.54
N SER A 57 -2.09 29.74 16.41
CA SER A 57 -0.99 29.22 17.20
C SER A 57 -0.07 28.53 16.22
N HIS A 58 1.15 29.03 16.08
CA HIS A 58 2.24 28.33 15.40
C HIS A 58 2.23 26.88 15.89
N SER A 59 1.82 25.95 15.03
CA SER A 59 2.02 24.53 15.28
C SER A 59 3.53 24.37 15.36
N VAL A 60 4.06 24.26 16.57
CA VAL A 60 5.45 23.84 16.76
C VAL A 60 5.52 22.46 16.15
N SER A 61 5.97 22.36 14.90
CA SER A 61 6.32 21.08 14.31
C SER A 61 7.42 20.54 15.20
N VAL A 62 7.11 19.56 16.04
CA VAL A 62 8.12 18.85 16.81
C VAL A 62 9.03 18.21 15.77
N ARG A 63 10.17 18.86 15.50
CA ARG A 63 11.15 18.33 14.56
C ARG A 63 11.55 16.97 15.11
N ARG A 64 11.30 15.92 14.32
CA ARG A 64 11.76 14.58 14.68
C ARG A 64 13.26 14.64 14.94
N PRO A 65 13.76 13.92 15.97
CA PRO A 65 15.18 13.94 16.31
C PRO A 65 16.07 13.44 15.14
N PHE A 66 15.49 12.79 14.14
CA PHE A 66 16.13 12.37 12.91
C PHE A 66 15.19 12.55 11.70
N PRO A 67 15.74 12.90 10.51
CA PRO A 67 14.98 12.91 9.27
C PRO A 67 14.53 11.48 8.93
N LEU A 68 13.29 11.33 8.48
CA LEU A 68 12.79 10.04 8.00
C LEU A 68 13.52 9.67 6.69
N SER A 69 14.32 8.61 6.74
CA SER A 69 14.84 7.96 5.55
C SER A 69 13.98 6.74 5.25
N HIS A 70 13.41 6.70 4.03
CA HIS A 70 12.54 5.60 3.59
C HIS A 70 13.37 4.53 2.90
N GLY A 71 14.09 3.75 3.70
CA GLY A 71 14.94 2.69 3.19
C GLY A 71 14.17 1.42 2.85
N THR A 72 13.72 1.26 1.60
CA THR A 72 12.92 0.10 1.17
C THR A 72 12.81 -0.01 -0.35
N THR A 73 12.71 -1.23 -0.85
CA THR A 73 12.22 -1.54 -2.20
C THR A 73 11.05 -2.50 -2.09
N THR A 74 9.85 -2.03 -2.42
CA THR A 74 8.70 -2.90 -2.68
C THR A 74 8.28 -2.74 -4.14
N LEU A 75 7.73 -3.80 -4.71
CA LEU A 75 7.12 -3.76 -6.03
C LEU A 75 5.94 -4.71 -6.11
N GLY A 76 5.03 -4.40 -7.03
CA GLY A 76 4.01 -5.32 -7.48
C GLY A 76 3.64 -5.04 -8.92
N PHE A 77 3.25 -6.08 -9.66
CA PHE A 77 2.79 -5.94 -11.02
C PHE A 77 1.78 -7.03 -11.40
N ILE A 78 0.93 -6.70 -12.37
CA ILE A 78 -0.08 -7.59 -12.92
C ILE A 78 0.47 -8.26 -14.19
N PHE A 79 0.18 -9.55 -14.35
CA PHE A 79 0.47 -10.33 -15.55
C PHE A 79 -0.68 -11.33 -15.80
N GLN A 80 -0.64 -12.08 -16.91
CA GLN A 80 -1.70 -13.04 -17.24
C GLN A 80 -2.01 -14.03 -16.10
N GLY A 81 -0.99 -14.44 -15.34
CA GLY A 81 -1.11 -15.39 -14.23
C GLY A 81 -1.54 -14.78 -12.89
N GLY A 82 -1.90 -13.50 -12.82
CA GLY A 82 -2.34 -12.81 -11.61
C GLY A 82 -1.42 -11.66 -11.22
N VAL A 83 -1.08 -11.55 -9.94
CA VAL A 83 -0.24 -10.46 -9.42
C VAL A 83 0.97 -11.01 -8.68
N ILE A 84 2.15 -10.45 -8.95
CA ILE A 84 3.35 -10.68 -8.14
C ILE A 84 3.53 -9.48 -7.21
N ALA A 85 3.84 -9.75 -5.95
CA ALA A 85 4.30 -8.77 -4.98
C ALA A 85 5.67 -9.20 -4.47
N ALA A 86 6.64 -8.28 -4.46
CA ALA A 86 8.00 -8.54 -4.01
C ALA A 86 8.54 -7.39 -3.15
N ALA A 87 9.40 -7.72 -2.20
CA ALA A 87 10.02 -6.72 -1.33
C ALA A 87 11.38 -7.19 -0.83
N ASP A 88 12.27 -6.23 -0.59
CA ASP A 88 13.48 -6.47 0.18
C ASP A 88 13.17 -6.59 1.69
N THR A 89 14.12 -7.08 2.48
CA THR A 89 13.90 -7.34 3.93
C THR A 89 14.69 -6.43 4.86
N ARG A 90 15.43 -5.44 4.35
CA ARG A 90 16.24 -4.52 5.16
C ARG A 90 15.39 -3.45 5.81
N ALA A 91 15.56 -3.22 7.10
CA ALA A 91 15.14 -1.98 7.76
C ALA A 91 16.38 -1.21 8.23
N SER A 92 16.40 0.09 7.94
CA SER A 92 17.52 0.98 8.20
C SER A 92 17.09 2.12 9.12
N ALA A 93 17.98 2.53 10.03
CA ALA A 93 17.81 3.69 10.91
C ALA A 93 19.01 4.62 10.71
N GLY A 94 18.82 5.65 9.86
CA GLY A 94 19.96 6.43 9.38
C GLY A 94 20.93 5.54 8.58
N GLY A 95 22.22 5.61 8.88
CA GLY A 95 23.24 4.76 8.25
C GLY A 95 23.34 3.33 8.81
N LEU A 96 22.57 2.99 9.85
CA LEU A 96 22.62 1.68 10.49
C LEU A 96 21.57 0.73 9.90
N VAL A 97 21.98 -0.51 9.60
CA VAL A 97 21.04 -1.60 9.32
C VAL A 97 20.44 -2.08 10.63
N ALA A 98 19.22 -1.64 10.95
CA ALA A 98 18.53 -1.96 12.20
C ALA A 98 18.03 -3.41 12.24
N CYS A 99 17.53 -3.92 11.11
CA CYS A 99 17.11 -5.32 11.01
C CYS A 99 17.25 -5.83 9.57
N PRO A 100 17.91 -6.97 9.32
CA PRO A 100 18.10 -7.49 7.97
C PRO A 100 16.91 -8.30 7.43
N ALA A 101 15.93 -8.65 8.26
CA ALA A 101 14.96 -9.71 7.99
C ALA A 101 13.49 -9.30 8.19
N VAL A 102 13.16 -8.01 8.05
CA VAL A 102 11.80 -7.47 8.21
C VAL A 102 10.85 -8.01 7.14
N HIS A 103 9.62 -8.31 7.53
CA HIS A 103 8.52 -8.59 6.60
C HIS A 103 7.87 -7.30 6.16
N LYS A 104 7.93 -7.00 4.85
CA LYS A 104 7.30 -5.82 4.24
C LYS A 104 6.10 -6.17 3.36
N ILE A 105 5.71 -7.44 3.36
CA ILE A 105 4.53 -7.94 2.66
C ILE A 105 3.66 -8.66 3.69
N THR A 106 2.49 -8.10 3.95
CA THR A 106 1.55 -8.60 4.94
C THR A 106 0.32 -9.18 4.25
N PRO A 107 0.01 -10.48 4.42
CA PRO A 107 -1.24 -11.05 3.96
C PRO A 107 -2.40 -10.55 4.83
N ILE A 108 -3.38 -9.86 4.22
CA ILE A 108 -4.55 -9.33 4.93
C ILE A 108 -5.67 -10.37 4.98
N HIS A 109 -5.92 -11.02 3.85
CA HIS A 109 -6.81 -12.18 3.73
C HIS A 109 -6.40 -13.03 2.53
N SER A 110 -7.13 -14.11 2.24
CA SER A 110 -6.71 -15.12 1.25
C SER A 110 -6.42 -14.61 -0.17
N HIS A 111 -6.90 -13.43 -0.58
CA HIS A 111 -6.78 -12.89 -1.94
C HIS A 111 -6.22 -11.46 -1.97
N LEU A 112 -5.65 -11.00 -0.85
CA LEU A 112 -5.08 -9.66 -0.74
C LEU A 112 -3.83 -9.72 0.12
N VAL A 113 -2.72 -9.34 -0.48
CA VAL A 113 -1.48 -9.03 0.22
C VAL A 113 -1.20 -7.55 0.08
N VAL A 114 -0.54 -6.96 1.07
CA VAL A 114 -0.20 -5.54 1.06
C VAL A 114 1.30 -5.42 1.21
N THR A 115 1.94 -4.65 0.33
CA THR A 115 3.33 -4.25 0.51
C THR A 115 3.39 -2.91 1.22
N SER A 116 4.36 -2.72 2.11
CA SER A 116 4.55 -1.46 2.85
C SER A 116 5.90 -0.81 2.60
N SER A 117 5.84 0.51 2.49
CA SER A 117 6.99 1.40 2.43
C SER A 117 6.71 2.65 3.26
N GLY A 118 7.72 3.14 3.97
CA GLY A 118 7.59 4.30 4.85
C GLY A 118 8.20 4.04 6.22
N SER A 119 7.66 4.71 7.23
CA SER A 119 8.01 4.45 8.63
C SER A 119 7.50 3.07 9.05
N GLY A 120 8.39 2.21 9.57
CA GLY A 120 8.02 0.86 9.98
C GLY A 120 6.89 0.85 11.02
N ALA A 121 6.91 1.77 11.97
CA ALA A 121 5.87 1.90 12.99
C ALA A 121 4.52 2.29 12.38
N ASP A 122 4.51 3.28 11.47
CA ASP A 122 3.28 3.76 10.82
C ASP A 122 2.68 2.66 9.93
N CYS A 123 3.52 2.00 9.13
CA CYS A 123 3.09 0.90 8.25
C CYS A 123 2.46 -0.24 9.07
N MET A 124 3.16 -0.72 10.10
CA MET A 124 2.65 -1.79 10.96
C MET A 124 1.32 -1.42 11.64
N LEU A 125 1.20 -0.18 12.12
CA LEU A 125 -0.03 0.29 12.76
C LEU A 125 -1.19 0.34 11.75
N TRP A 126 -0.97 0.95 10.59
CA TRP A 126 -2.01 1.12 9.57
C TRP A 126 -2.43 -0.20 8.93
N GLU A 127 -1.51 -1.14 8.73
CA GLU A 127 -1.83 -2.51 8.29
C GLU A 127 -2.72 -3.23 9.31
N ARG A 128 -2.44 -3.10 10.60
CA ARG A 128 -3.25 -3.70 11.67
C ARG A 128 -4.65 -3.09 11.75
N ILE A 129 -4.75 -1.76 11.65
CA ILE A 129 -6.03 -1.04 11.60
C ILE A 129 -6.83 -1.51 10.37
N LEU A 130 -6.20 -1.54 9.20
CA LEU A 130 -6.84 -1.97 7.96
C LEU A 130 -7.35 -3.42 8.06
N THR A 131 -6.52 -4.33 8.58
CA THR A 131 -6.89 -5.73 8.78
C THR A 131 -8.10 -5.86 9.71
N ARG A 132 -8.12 -5.11 10.82
CA ARG A 132 -9.25 -5.06 11.75
C ARG A 132 -10.52 -4.60 11.05
N GLU A 133 -10.48 -3.48 10.33
CA GLU A 133 -11.66 -2.91 9.68
C GLU A 133 -12.23 -3.83 8.60
N ILE A 134 -11.37 -4.46 7.79
CA ILE A 134 -11.81 -5.45 6.79
C ILE A 134 -12.46 -6.66 7.47
N ARG A 135 -11.89 -7.13 8.58
CA ARG A 135 -12.44 -8.26 9.33
C ARG A 135 -13.81 -7.93 9.93
N LEU A 136 -13.95 -6.76 10.55
CA LEU A 136 -15.23 -6.27 11.07
C LEU A 136 -16.28 -6.09 9.97
N TYR A 137 -15.88 -5.58 8.81
CA TYR A 137 -16.75 -5.50 7.63
C TYR A 137 -17.25 -6.89 7.21
N GLN A 138 -16.34 -7.87 7.14
CA GLN A 138 -16.69 -9.24 6.75
C GLN A 138 -17.68 -9.87 7.73
N LEU A 139 -17.53 -9.65 9.03
CA LEU A 139 -18.44 -10.16 10.04
C LEU A 139 -19.83 -9.51 9.96
N ARG A 140 -19.90 -8.19 9.77
CA ARG A 140 -21.17 -7.46 9.66
C ARG A 140 -21.97 -7.80 8.42
N HIS A 141 -21.30 -7.90 7.27
CA HIS A 141 -21.97 -8.05 5.97
C HIS A 141 -21.91 -9.47 5.42
N LYS A 142 -21.29 -10.42 6.14
CA LYS A 142 -21.09 -11.82 5.73
C LYS A 142 -20.45 -11.96 4.34
N ARG A 143 -19.72 -10.94 3.87
CA ARG A 143 -19.04 -10.90 2.56
C ARG A 143 -17.71 -10.18 2.65
N ARG A 144 -16.76 -10.56 1.80
CA ARG A 144 -15.45 -9.90 1.74
C ARG A 144 -15.57 -8.50 1.14
N LEU A 145 -14.75 -7.58 1.64
CA LEU A 145 -14.60 -6.26 1.03
C LEU A 145 -13.81 -6.41 -0.28
N SER A 146 -14.24 -5.70 -1.34
CA SER A 146 -13.51 -5.71 -2.60
C SER A 146 -12.17 -4.98 -2.46
N ILE A 147 -11.16 -5.32 -3.26
CA ILE A 147 -9.85 -4.65 -3.23
C ILE A 147 -9.99 -3.13 -3.43
N ARG A 148 -10.87 -2.68 -4.33
CA ARG A 148 -11.21 -1.26 -4.51
C ARG A 148 -11.85 -0.64 -3.27
N GLY A 149 -12.79 -1.36 -2.64
CA GLY A 149 -13.42 -0.94 -1.39
C GLY A 149 -12.40 -0.80 -0.27
N THR A 150 -11.48 -1.76 -0.15
CA THR A 150 -10.38 -1.75 0.81
C THR A 150 -9.46 -0.55 0.59
N ALA A 151 -9.03 -0.30 -0.65
CA ALA A 151 -8.21 0.86 -0.97
C ALA A 151 -8.93 2.18 -0.69
N LYS A 152 -10.25 2.25 -0.97
CA LYS A 152 -11.05 3.45 -0.69
C LYS A 152 -11.20 3.68 0.82
N LEU A 153 -11.44 2.63 1.59
CA LEU A 153 -11.48 2.69 3.05
C LEU A 153 -10.16 3.20 3.62
N LEU A 154 -9.04 2.61 3.20
CA LEU A 154 -7.71 3.04 3.62
C LEU A 154 -7.44 4.52 3.27
N SER A 155 -7.73 4.91 2.03
CA SER A 155 -7.59 6.30 1.56
C SER A 155 -8.41 7.27 2.42
N LEU A 156 -9.65 6.92 2.76
CA LEU A 156 -10.50 7.75 3.62
C LEU A 156 -10.00 7.83 5.07
N MET A 157 -9.44 6.74 5.61
CA MET A 157 -8.88 6.74 6.96
C MET A 157 -7.56 7.53 7.05
N LEU A 158 -6.76 7.55 5.98
CA LEU A 158 -5.50 8.28 5.91
C LEU A 158 -5.66 9.77 5.59
N HIS A 159 -6.70 10.14 4.84
CA HIS A 159 -6.91 11.52 4.40
C HIS A 159 -6.88 12.58 5.54
N PRO A 160 -7.42 12.35 6.76
CA PRO A 160 -7.29 13.28 7.88
C PRO A 160 -5.85 13.56 8.33
N PHE A 161 -4.91 12.67 8.01
CA PHE A 161 -3.49 12.80 8.35
C PHE A 161 -2.67 13.50 7.25
N LYS A 162 -3.32 13.97 6.19
CA LYS A 162 -2.67 14.74 5.12
C LYS A 162 -2.00 15.99 5.70
N GLY A 163 -0.72 16.17 5.40
CA GLY A 163 0.08 17.29 5.90
C GLY A 163 0.64 17.10 7.31
N THR A 164 0.43 15.93 7.92
CA THR A 164 1.15 15.51 9.13
C THR A 164 2.39 14.69 8.77
N ASP A 165 3.19 14.32 9.77
CA ASP A 165 4.40 13.53 9.56
C ASP A 165 4.14 12.02 9.39
N VAL A 166 2.88 11.57 9.31
CA VAL A 166 2.56 10.15 9.07
C VAL A 166 3.18 9.72 7.74
N CYS A 167 4.03 8.69 7.77
CA CYS A 167 4.69 8.19 6.59
C CYS A 167 4.34 6.72 6.33
N VAL A 168 3.40 6.53 5.43
CA VAL A 168 2.94 5.21 5.02
C VAL A 168 2.60 5.24 3.53
N ALA A 169 3.03 4.21 2.83
CA ALA A 169 2.65 3.91 1.47
C ALA A 169 2.40 2.41 1.37
N LEU A 170 1.15 2.06 1.05
CA LEU A 170 0.69 0.68 0.95
C LEU A 170 0.30 0.38 -0.49
N THR A 171 0.83 -0.70 -1.05
CA THR A 171 0.35 -1.24 -2.33
C THR A 171 -0.50 -2.46 -2.06
N LEU A 172 -1.79 -2.35 -2.39
CA LEU A 172 -2.76 -3.43 -2.26
C LEU A 172 -2.66 -4.32 -3.50
N CYS A 173 -2.14 -5.52 -3.32
CA CYS A 173 -1.96 -6.54 -4.35
C CYS A 173 -3.06 -7.58 -4.23
N GLY A 174 -4.14 -7.38 -4.98
CA GLY A 174 -5.20 -8.37 -5.13
C GLY A 174 -5.06 -9.13 -6.45
N TRP A 175 -5.77 -10.24 -6.58
CA TRP A 175 -5.59 -11.16 -7.72
C TRP A 175 -5.81 -10.53 -9.12
N ASP A 176 -6.64 -9.48 -9.21
CA ASP A 176 -7.01 -8.80 -10.45
C ASP A 176 -6.65 -7.30 -10.47
N LYS A 177 -6.18 -6.76 -9.35
CA LYS A 177 -6.01 -5.32 -9.17
C LYS A 177 -4.82 -5.01 -8.30
N LEU A 178 -4.09 -3.99 -8.72
CA LEU A 178 -3.03 -3.38 -7.96
C LEU A 178 -3.38 -1.92 -7.69
N ILE A 179 -3.42 -1.53 -6.41
CA ILE A 179 -3.81 -0.19 -6.00
C ILE A 179 -2.84 0.36 -4.96
N TYR A 180 -2.21 1.48 -5.29
CA TYR A 180 -1.35 2.24 -4.40
C TYR A 180 -2.18 3.21 -3.55
N VAL A 181 -1.87 3.31 -2.26
CA VAL A 181 -2.42 4.31 -1.33
C VAL A 181 -1.30 4.89 -0.47
N CYS A 182 -1.20 6.22 -0.38
CA CYS A 182 -0.23 6.90 0.47
C CYS A 182 -0.86 7.71 1.61
N SER A 183 0.01 8.24 2.47
CA SER A 183 -0.35 8.91 3.73
C SER A 183 -1.22 10.16 3.58
N ASP A 184 -1.22 10.81 2.42
CA ASP A 184 -2.11 11.93 2.11
C ASP A 184 -3.53 11.50 1.68
N GLY A 185 -3.77 10.18 1.61
CA GLY A 185 -5.01 9.58 1.14
C GLY A 185 -5.11 9.47 -0.38
N ALA A 186 -4.07 9.81 -1.14
CA ALA A 186 -4.09 9.61 -2.59
C ALA A 186 -4.14 8.11 -2.91
N ARG A 187 -4.89 7.78 -3.97
CA ARG A 187 -5.18 6.41 -4.37
C ARG A 187 -5.05 6.28 -5.87
N LEU A 188 -4.15 5.41 -6.32
CA LEU A 188 -3.84 5.19 -7.72
C LEU A 188 -4.03 3.72 -8.06
N GLN A 189 -4.81 3.42 -9.09
CA GLN A 189 -4.87 2.07 -9.67
C GLN A 189 -3.93 2.05 -10.87
N GLY A 190 -3.14 1.00 -10.99
CA GLY A 190 -2.18 0.81 -12.09
C GLY A 190 -1.82 -0.66 -12.23
N ASP A 191 -1.02 -0.98 -13.25
CA ASP A 191 -0.61 -2.36 -13.53
C ASP A 191 0.75 -2.70 -12.92
N ILE A 192 1.52 -1.68 -12.54
CA ILE A 192 2.86 -1.78 -11.96
C ILE A 192 2.98 -0.69 -10.90
N PHE A 193 3.50 -1.05 -9.73
CA PHE A 193 4.01 -0.09 -8.77
C PHE A 193 5.34 -0.59 -8.21
N SER A 194 6.30 0.31 -8.08
CA SER A 194 7.42 0.17 -7.16
C SER A 194 7.49 1.37 -6.23
N VAL A 195 7.71 1.11 -4.94
CA VAL A 195 7.61 2.11 -3.87
C VAL A 195 8.78 1.95 -2.90
N GLY A 196 9.37 3.09 -2.53
CA GLY A 196 10.50 3.21 -1.60
C GLY A 196 11.77 3.77 -2.27
N SER A 197 12.86 3.89 -1.50
CA SER A 197 14.14 4.44 -1.97
C SER A 197 14.70 3.72 -3.19
N GLY A 198 14.57 2.39 -3.28
CA GLY A 198 15.09 1.62 -4.41
C GLY A 198 14.15 1.51 -5.60
N SER A 199 12.98 2.15 -5.55
CA SER A 199 11.97 2.08 -6.61
C SER A 199 12.45 2.50 -8.01
N PRO A 200 13.30 3.54 -8.19
CA PRO A 200 13.76 3.90 -9.54
C PRO A 200 14.59 2.79 -10.20
N TYR A 201 15.38 2.05 -9.41
CA TYR A 201 16.18 0.94 -9.90
C TYR A 201 15.32 -0.27 -10.28
N ALA A 202 14.27 -0.54 -9.50
CA ALA A 202 13.31 -1.60 -9.79
C ALA A 202 12.53 -1.29 -11.09
N TYR A 203 12.04 -0.06 -11.26
CA TYR A 203 11.38 0.36 -12.50
C TYR A 203 12.26 0.17 -13.74
N GLY A 204 13.56 0.49 -13.66
CA GLY A 204 14.47 0.28 -14.79
C GLY A 204 14.57 -1.17 -15.29
N VAL A 205 14.31 -2.15 -14.42
CA VAL A 205 14.23 -3.57 -14.80
C VAL A 205 12.82 -3.93 -15.28
N LEU A 206 11.80 -3.51 -14.55
CA LEU A 206 10.41 -3.82 -14.83
C LEU A 206 9.97 -3.24 -16.19
N ASP A 207 10.27 -1.98 -16.47
CA ASP A 207 9.84 -1.29 -17.69
C ASP A 207 10.45 -1.90 -18.96
N ARG A 208 11.58 -2.60 -18.83
CA ARG A 208 12.26 -3.25 -19.96
C ARG A 208 11.68 -4.62 -20.30
N SER A 209 11.33 -5.39 -19.28
CA SER A 209 11.12 -6.84 -19.41
C SER A 209 9.70 -7.29 -19.06
N LEU A 210 8.88 -6.42 -18.46
CA LEU A 210 7.51 -6.77 -18.12
C LEU A 210 6.64 -6.86 -19.38
N SER A 211 5.95 -7.98 -19.52
CA SER A 211 4.92 -8.20 -20.54
C SER A 211 3.71 -8.87 -19.91
N TRP A 212 2.52 -8.60 -20.46
CA TRP A 212 1.29 -9.28 -20.05
C TRP A 212 1.38 -10.81 -20.21
N SER A 213 2.10 -11.27 -21.24
CA SER A 213 2.20 -12.67 -21.64
C SER A 213 3.28 -13.48 -20.91
N LEU A 214 3.85 -12.95 -19.83
CA LEU A 214 4.85 -13.68 -19.05
C LEU A 214 4.26 -14.95 -18.44
N ASN A 215 5.03 -16.03 -18.44
CA ASN A 215 4.68 -17.18 -17.63
C ASN A 215 4.95 -16.90 -16.14
N LYS A 216 4.45 -17.76 -15.27
CA LYS A 216 4.56 -17.58 -13.81
C LYS A 216 6.01 -17.55 -13.35
N GLU A 217 6.83 -18.46 -13.86
CA GLU A 217 8.24 -18.61 -13.48
C GLU A 217 9.07 -17.40 -13.93
N GLU A 218 8.86 -16.92 -15.15
CA GLU A 218 9.45 -15.69 -15.69
C GLU A 218 9.04 -14.46 -14.89
N ALA A 219 7.76 -14.34 -14.53
CA ALA A 219 7.29 -13.24 -13.69
C ALA A 219 7.97 -13.25 -12.31
N ILE A 220 8.13 -14.43 -11.69
CA ILE A 220 8.85 -14.58 -10.42
C ILE A 220 10.32 -14.18 -10.58
N LEU A 221 10.99 -14.64 -11.63
CA LEU A 221 12.39 -14.29 -11.91
C LEU A 221 12.56 -12.79 -12.18
N LEU A 222 11.64 -12.17 -12.92
CA LEU A 222 11.64 -10.74 -13.18
C LEU A 222 11.49 -9.93 -11.89
N ALA A 223 10.54 -10.30 -11.02
CA ALA A 223 10.33 -9.63 -9.74
C ALA A 223 11.57 -9.75 -8.84
N ARG A 224 12.15 -10.95 -8.76
CA ARG A 224 13.40 -11.22 -8.05
C ARG A 224 14.55 -10.37 -8.57
N GLU A 225 14.72 -10.32 -9.89
CA GLU A 225 15.77 -9.55 -10.55
C GLU A 225 15.61 -8.05 -10.30
N ALA A 226 14.39 -7.53 -10.36
CA ALA A 226 14.11 -6.12 -10.08
C ALA A 226 14.46 -5.75 -8.63
N VAL A 227 14.09 -6.59 -7.64
CA VAL A 227 14.49 -6.37 -6.24
C VAL A 227 16.02 -6.49 -6.10
N PHE A 228 16.65 -7.49 -6.71
CA PHE A 228 18.10 -7.67 -6.67
C PHE A 228 18.86 -6.44 -7.17
N ARG A 229 18.52 -5.93 -8.36
CA ARG A 229 19.15 -4.73 -8.93
C ARG A 229 18.96 -3.50 -8.06
N ALA A 230 17.78 -3.34 -7.47
CA ALA A 230 17.52 -2.28 -6.50
C ALA A 230 18.36 -2.43 -5.24
N THR A 231 18.43 -3.63 -4.65
CA THR A 231 19.24 -3.90 -3.45
C THR A 231 20.74 -3.70 -3.67
N HIS A 232 21.21 -3.89 -4.90
CA HIS A 232 22.62 -3.68 -5.24
C HIS A 232 22.98 -2.20 -5.36
N ARG A 233 22.02 -1.33 -5.73
CA ARG A 233 22.26 0.10 -5.98
C ARG A 233 21.78 1.01 -4.84
N ASP A 234 20.72 0.63 -4.15
CA ASP A 234 20.16 1.39 -3.03
C ASP A 234 20.75 0.90 -1.70
N ALA A 235 21.51 1.75 -1.02
CA ALA A 235 22.16 1.44 0.25
C ALA A 235 21.18 1.02 1.36
N TYR A 236 19.94 1.52 1.29
CA TYR A 236 18.94 1.28 2.32
C TYR A 236 18.05 0.06 2.07
N SER A 237 18.15 -0.56 0.89
CA SER A 237 17.46 -1.80 0.54
C SER A 237 18.44 -2.97 0.55
N GLY A 238 17.99 -4.18 0.90
CA GLY A 238 18.92 -5.31 0.89
C GLY A 238 18.50 -6.61 1.56
N ASN A 239 19.52 -7.47 1.65
CA ASN A 239 19.51 -8.78 2.28
C ASN A 239 18.73 -9.81 1.46
N ASN A 240 17.46 -10.05 1.77
CA ASN A 240 16.67 -11.09 1.14
C ASN A 240 15.56 -10.48 0.28
N VAL A 241 14.92 -11.33 -0.52
CA VAL A 241 13.66 -11.02 -1.21
C VAL A 241 12.54 -11.93 -0.72
N ASP A 242 11.42 -11.29 -0.36
CA ASP A 242 10.15 -11.97 -0.12
C ASP A 242 9.27 -11.84 -1.37
N LEU A 243 8.64 -12.94 -1.79
CA LEU A 243 7.83 -13.02 -3.01
C LEU A 243 6.47 -13.68 -2.73
N PHE A 244 5.41 -13.03 -3.20
CA PHE A 244 4.05 -13.54 -3.15
C PHE A 244 3.44 -13.56 -4.55
N HIS A 245 2.81 -14.68 -4.88
CA HIS A 245 2.00 -14.81 -6.10
C HIS A 245 0.53 -14.86 -5.72
N VAL A 246 -0.26 -13.90 -6.18
CA VAL A 246 -1.68 -13.77 -5.88
C VAL A 246 -2.50 -14.17 -7.11
N THR A 247 -3.34 -15.21 -6.95
CA THR A 247 -4.25 -15.73 -7.98
C THR A 247 -5.70 -15.69 -7.50
N ALA A 248 -6.62 -16.10 -8.38
CA ALA A 248 -8.03 -16.27 -8.04
C ALA A 248 -8.29 -17.33 -6.95
N GLU A 249 -7.35 -18.26 -6.70
CA GLU A 249 -7.44 -19.24 -5.62
C GLU A 249 -6.94 -18.67 -4.29
N GLY A 250 -6.09 -17.65 -4.36
CA GLY A 250 -5.50 -16.95 -3.23
C GLY A 250 -4.03 -16.66 -3.42
N TRP A 251 -3.36 -16.21 -2.36
CA TRP A 251 -1.92 -15.97 -2.38
C TRP A 251 -1.11 -17.21 -2.01
N ARG A 252 0.06 -17.34 -2.64
CA ARG A 252 1.09 -18.32 -2.29
C ARG A 252 2.40 -17.59 -2.02
N GLN A 253 2.94 -17.78 -0.83
CA GLN A 253 4.25 -17.25 -0.46
C GLN A 253 5.34 -18.20 -0.98
N ARG A 254 6.37 -17.62 -1.60
CA ARG A 254 7.59 -18.35 -1.97
C ARG A 254 8.56 -18.34 -0.79
N GLN A 255 9.47 -19.31 -0.78
CA GLN A 255 10.55 -19.30 0.21
C GLN A 255 11.37 -18.02 0.02
N ARG A 256 11.69 -17.37 1.13
CA ARG A 256 12.58 -16.20 1.16
C ARG A 256 13.93 -16.58 0.55
N GLU A 257 14.43 -15.75 -0.35
CA GLU A 257 15.70 -15.99 -1.03
C GLU A 257 16.74 -14.95 -0.58
N ASP A 258 17.93 -15.43 -0.21
CA ASP A 258 19.07 -14.56 0.08
C ASP A 258 19.69 -14.04 -1.23
N LEU A 259 19.80 -12.72 -1.35
CA LEU A 259 20.36 -12.05 -2.52
C LEU A 259 21.88 -11.82 -2.40
N LYS A 260 22.50 -12.09 -1.25
CA LYS A 260 23.92 -11.85 -1.00
C LYS A 260 24.82 -12.53 -2.04
N GLU A 261 24.58 -13.81 -2.30
CA GLU A 261 25.39 -14.61 -3.23
C GLU A 261 25.00 -14.39 -4.70
N GLU A 262 23.88 -13.72 -4.97
CA GLU A 262 23.40 -13.57 -6.35
C GLU A 262 24.31 -12.67 -7.19
N TYR A 263 24.95 -11.68 -6.55
CA TYR A 263 25.95 -10.85 -7.20
C TYR A 263 27.13 -11.67 -7.73
N TYR A 264 27.68 -12.56 -6.92
CA TYR A 264 28.79 -13.41 -7.34
C TYR A 264 28.39 -14.35 -8.46
N ARG A 265 27.18 -14.93 -8.40
CA ARG A 265 26.64 -15.76 -9.49
C ARG A 265 26.46 -14.97 -10.80
N ASP A 266 25.99 -13.73 -10.76
CA ASP A 266 25.86 -12.88 -11.96
C ASP A 266 27.23 -12.53 -12.54
N MET A 267 28.23 -12.27 -11.68
CA MET A 267 29.61 -12.00 -12.09
C MET A 267 30.26 -13.22 -12.75
N GLU A 268 30.04 -14.42 -12.22
CA GLU A 268 30.52 -15.67 -12.81
C GLU A 268 29.87 -15.93 -14.18
N LYS A 269 28.54 -15.75 -14.29
CA LYS A 269 27.80 -15.91 -15.57
C LYS A 269 28.28 -14.95 -16.66
N ARG A 270 28.68 -13.74 -16.30
CA ARG A 270 29.20 -12.73 -17.23
C ARG A 270 30.66 -12.93 -17.60
N GLY A 271 31.33 -13.92 -17.00
CA GLY A 271 32.78 -14.13 -17.17
C GLY A 271 33.63 -12.99 -16.60
N LEU A 272 33.07 -12.16 -15.72
CA LEU A 272 33.74 -11.00 -15.12
C LEU A 272 34.35 -11.31 -13.75
N TYR A 273 34.09 -12.50 -13.21
CA TYR A 273 34.62 -12.91 -11.91
C TYR A 273 36.05 -13.42 -12.03
N ASN A 274 37.02 -12.59 -11.64
CA ASN A 274 38.42 -12.99 -11.48
C ASN A 274 38.73 -13.11 -9.98
N LYS A 275 38.78 -14.35 -9.49
CA LYS A 275 39.00 -14.69 -8.07
C LYS A 275 40.32 -14.13 -7.50
N THR A 276 41.25 -13.79 -8.38
CA THR A 276 42.60 -13.27 -8.07
C THR A 276 42.61 -11.81 -7.61
N LEU A 277 41.59 -11.01 -7.91
CA LEU A 277 41.60 -9.57 -7.57
C LEU A 277 41.15 -9.28 -6.12
N PHE A 278 40.49 -10.23 -5.45
CA PHE A 278 39.91 -10.05 -4.12
C PHE A 278 40.84 -10.46 -2.96
N LEU A 279 41.98 -11.06 -3.26
CA LEU A 279 43.03 -11.37 -2.27
C LEU A 279 44.03 -10.22 -2.06
N ALA A 280 43.80 -9.07 -2.70
CA ALA A 280 44.72 -7.92 -2.71
C ALA A 280 44.19 -6.68 -1.95
N ILE A 281 43.09 -6.80 -1.20
CA ILE A 281 42.55 -5.77 -0.29
C ILE A 281 42.23 -6.45 1.05
#